data_AF-A0A3M1B127-F1
#
_entry.id   AF-A0A3M1B127-F1
#
_cell.length_a   1.000
_cell.length_b   1.000
_cell.length_c   1.000
_cell.angle_alpha   90.00
_cell.angle_beta   90.00
_cell.angle_gamma   90.00
#
_symmetry.space_group_name_H-M   'P 1'
#
loop_
_entity.id
_entity.type
_entity.pdbx_description
1 polymer ?
#
loop_
_entity_poly.entity_id
_entity_poly.type
_entity_poly.pdbx_seq_one_letter_code
_entity_poly.pdbx_strand_id
1 'polypeptide(L)'
;MRQLSLFEDERLTLEGAIDLSLASLEEYGRLYRHWAVAYSGGKDSSATVTFVVWAVRQGLVPAPERLIVLYADTRQEYPPLHTTAMRLMQRLEQAGIETRVVWPEMDNRFYVYILGKGVPPPSNTFRWCTERIKILPMNAALDQVRQDVGEKLLLITGVRLGESQVRDQRIALACDKNSGECGQGWFQVRPPASASDTLAPLLHWRVCHVFDWLY
;
A
#
# COMPACT_ATOMS: atom_id res chain seq x y z
N MET A 1 -36.07 21.45 -1.82
CA MET A 1 -34.85 21.19 -2.63
C MET A 1 -33.67 21.76 -1.88
N ARG A 2 -32.69 20.92 -1.51
CA ARG A 2 -31.45 21.39 -0.89
C ARG A 2 -30.58 21.95 -2.02
N GLN A 3 -30.33 23.26 -2.01
CA GLN A 3 -29.47 23.89 -3.00
C GLN A 3 -28.04 23.41 -2.73
N LEU A 4 -27.54 22.53 -3.59
CA LEU A 4 -26.15 22.09 -3.52
C LEU A 4 -25.26 23.30 -3.85
N SER A 5 -24.20 23.51 -3.09
CA SER A 5 -23.26 24.61 -3.37
C SER A 5 -22.52 24.35 -4.68
N LEU A 6 -22.06 25.39 -5.38
CA LEU A 6 -21.22 25.29 -6.60
C LEU A 6 -20.02 24.33 -6.47
N PHE A 7 -19.54 24.10 -5.25
CA PHE A 7 -18.43 23.19 -4.92
C PHE A 7 -18.86 21.74 -4.60
N GLU A 8 -20.16 21.46 -4.55
CA GLU A 8 -20.66 20.09 -4.42
C GLU A 8 -20.69 19.35 -5.75
N ASP A 9 -20.77 20.07 -6.89
CA ASP A 9 -20.56 19.54 -8.25
C ASP A 9 -19.09 19.20 -8.55
N GLU A 10 -18.12 19.78 -7.82
CA GLU A 10 -16.68 19.49 -7.96
C GLU A 10 -16.20 18.32 -7.09
N ARG A 11 -17.10 17.65 -6.36
CA ARG A 11 -16.71 16.52 -5.53
C ARG A 11 -16.47 15.30 -6.42
N LEU A 12 -15.20 14.89 -6.52
CA LEU A 12 -14.78 13.65 -7.19
C LEU A 12 -15.72 12.50 -6.77
N THR A 13 -16.39 11.88 -7.75
CA THR A 13 -17.27 10.72 -7.57
C THR A 13 -16.43 9.44 -7.42
N LEU A 14 -17.06 8.32 -7.04
CA LEU A 14 -16.36 7.03 -7.02
C LEU A 14 -15.86 6.65 -8.43
N GLU A 15 -16.68 6.84 -9.47
CA GLU A 15 -16.30 6.58 -10.86
C GLU A 15 -15.09 7.43 -11.27
N GLY A 16 -15.12 8.73 -11.02
CA GLY A 16 -13.97 9.60 -11.31
C GLY A 16 -12.73 9.23 -10.50
N ALA A 17 -12.88 8.73 -9.26
CA ALA A 17 -11.77 8.23 -8.47
C ALA A 17 -11.19 6.92 -9.03
N ILE A 18 -12.04 6.02 -9.55
CA ILE A 18 -11.62 4.81 -10.25
C ILE A 18 -10.85 5.16 -11.53
N ASP A 19 -11.35 6.10 -12.33
CA ASP A 19 -10.70 6.53 -13.58
C ASP A 19 -9.29 7.09 -13.32
N LEU A 20 -9.14 7.94 -12.30
CA LEU A 20 -7.83 8.46 -11.89
C LEU A 20 -6.89 7.34 -11.42
N SER A 21 -7.40 6.38 -10.66
CA SER A 21 -6.61 5.24 -10.21
C SER A 21 -6.18 4.34 -11.37
N LEU A 22 -7.06 4.06 -12.34
CA LEU A 22 -6.75 3.31 -13.55
C LEU A 22 -5.70 4.02 -14.41
N ALA A 23 -5.88 5.33 -14.65
CA ALA A 23 -4.92 6.13 -15.40
C ALA A 23 -3.52 6.11 -14.76
N SER A 24 -3.45 6.19 -13.42
CA SER A 24 -2.17 6.10 -12.70
C SER A 24 -1.51 4.72 -12.82
N LEU A 25 -2.30 3.64 -12.76
CA LEU A 25 -1.81 2.28 -12.93
C LEU A 25 -1.39 2.00 -14.38
N GLU A 26 -2.07 2.58 -15.36
CA GLU A 26 -1.71 2.47 -16.77
C GLU A 26 -0.39 3.19 -17.08
N GLU A 27 -0.23 4.42 -16.59
CA GLU A 27 0.98 5.24 -16.83
C GLU A 27 2.22 4.62 -16.18
N TYR A 28 2.15 4.31 -14.89
CA TYR A 28 3.31 3.84 -14.15
C TYR A 28 3.47 2.32 -14.20
N GLY A 29 2.37 1.57 -14.32
CA GLY A 29 2.41 0.11 -14.37
C GLY A 29 3.20 -0.43 -15.57
N ARG A 30 3.12 0.22 -16.74
CA ARG A 30 3.89 -0.18 -17.93
C ARG A 30 5.40 -0.01 -17.78
N LEU A 31 5.87 0.77 -16.80
CA LEU A 31 7.29 1.02 -16.58
C LEU A 31 7.96 -0.11 -15.78
N TYR A 32 7.19 -1.04 -15.22
CA TYR A 32 7.70 -2.13 -14.37
C TYR A 32 7.06 -3.46 -14.76
N ARG A 33 7.89 -4.48 -14.99
CA ARG A 33 7.42 -5.85 -15.31
C ARG A 33 6.88 -6.59 -14.09
N HIS A 34 7.26 -6.17 -12.88
CA HIS A 34 6.92 -6.84 -11.63
C HIS A 34 6.35 -5.88 -10.60
N TRP A 35 5.20 -6.23 -10.04
CA TRP A 35 4.48 -5.40 -9.09
C TRP A 35 4.34 -6.12 -7.76
N ALA A 36 4.46 -5.38 -6.66
CA ALA A 36 4.19 -5.83 -5.31
C ALA A 36 3.11 -4.96 -4.67
N VAL A 37 2.06 -5.55 -4.10
CA VAL A 37 1.02 -4.81 -3.38
C VAL A 37 1.23 -4.96 -1.88
N ALA A 38 1.45 -3.84 -1.18
CA ALA A 38 1.58 -3.85 0.27
C ALA A 38 0.21 -3.99 0.94
N TYR A 39 0.01 -5.11 1.65
CA TYR A 39 -1.21 -5.43 2.35
C TYR A 39 -1.02 -5.41 3.87
N SER A 40 -1.94 -4.74 4.60
CA SER A 40 -1.86 -4.60 6.06
C SER A 40 -3.03 -5.20 6.81
N GLY A 41 -4.05 -5.73 6.10
CA GLY A 41 -5.31 -6.17 6.69
C GLY A 41 -6.31 -5.04 6.98
N GLY A 42 -5.92 -3.77 6.82
CA GLY A 42 -6.80 -2.62 6.97
C GLY A 42 -7.62 -2.31 5.71
N LYS A 43 -8.72 -1.54 5.87
CA LYS A 43 -9.68 -1.21 4.80
C LYS A 43 -9.02 -0.65 3.53
N ASP A 44 -8.12 0.34 3.65
CA ASP A 44 -7.53 1.01 2.48
C ASP A 44 -6.60 0.05 1.72
N SER A 45 -5.82 -0.76 2.45
CA SER A 45 -4.98 -1.80 1.82
C SER A 45 -5.80 -2.96 1.24
N SER A 46 -6.93 -3.33 1.85
CA SER A 46 -7.86 -4.31 1.29
C SER A 46 -8.45 -3.80 -0.01
N ALA A 47 -8.92 -2.54 -0.05
CA ALA A 47 -9.42 -1.90 -1.26
C ALA A 47 -8.34 -1.81 -2.33
N THR A 48 -7.09 -1.51 -1.96
CA THR A 48 -5.96 -1.44 -2.90
C THR A 48 -5.71 -2.80 -3.55
N VAL A 49 -5.65 -3.86 -2.74
CA VAL A 49 -5.45 -5.24 -3.24
C VAL A 49 -6.59 -5.65 -4.17
N THR A 50 -7.85 -5.45 -3.75
CA THR A 50 -9.00 -5.85 -4.58
C THR A 50 -9.12 -5.03 -5.84
N PHE A 51 -8.86 -3.72 -5.78
CA PHE A 51 -8.88 -2.81 -6.93
C PHE A 51 -7.81 -3.16 -7.96
N VAL A 52 -6.55 -3.34 -7.54
CA VAL A 52 -5.44 -3.69 -8.45
C VAL A 52 -5.70 -5.04 -9.11
N VAL A 53 -6.08 -6.06 -8.34
CA VAL A 53 -6.36 -7.40 -8.88
C VAL A 53 -7.55 -7.37 -9.83
N TRP A 54 -8.60 -6.62 -9.50
CA TRP A 54 -9.73 -6.40 -10.40
C TRP A 54 -9.29 -5.73 -11.71
N ALA A 55 -8.57 -4.61 -11.64
CA ALA A 55 -8.15 -3.83 -12.81
C ALA A 55 -7.28 -4.67 -13.77
N VAL A 56 -6.31 -5.42 -13.22
CA VAL A 56 -5.45 -6.32 -14.01
C VAL A 56 -6.28 -7.43 -14.68
N ARG A 57 -7.22 -8.05 -13.95
CA ARG A 57 -8.05 -9.14 -14.49
C ARG A 57 -9.03 -8.70 -15.57
N GLN A 58 -9.55 -7.48 -15.45
CA GLN A 58 -10.44 -6.90 -16.45
C GLN A 58 -9.66 -6.38 -17.67
N GLY A 59 -8.33 -6.41 -17.66
CA GLY A 59 -7.51 -5.86 -18.73
C GLY A 59 -7.60 -4.34 -18.84
N LEU A 60 -7.95 -3.65 -17.75
CA LEU A 60 -8.07 -2.18 -17.70
C LEU A 60 -6.71 -1.50 -17.51
N VAL A 61 -5.70 -2.26 -17.09
CA VAL A 61 -4.32 -1.82 -16.87
C VAL A 61 -3.37 -2.90 -17.39
N PRO A 62 -2.11 -2.57 -17.74
CA PRO A 62 -1.13 -3.56 -18.17
C PRO A 62 -0.98 -4.67 -17.11
N ALA A 63 -1.04 -5.92 -17.55
CA ALA A 63 -0.79 -7.05 -16.67
C ALA A 63 0.73 -7.18 -16.43
N PRO A 64 1.21 -7.13 -15.17
CA PRO A 64 2.61 -7.41 -14.89
C PRO A 64 2.91 -8.90 -15.12
N GLU A 65 4.16 -9.23 -15.39
CA GLU A 65 4.61 -10.62 -15.49
C GLU A 65 4.58 -11.31 -14.13
N ARG A 66 4.78 -10.54 -13.06
CA ARG A 66 4.65 -11.01 -11.68
C ARG A 66 3.86 -10.00 -10.85
N LEU A 67 2.77 -10.44 -10.26
CA LEU A 67 2.00 -9.69 -9.27
C LEU A 67 2.01 -10.45 -7.95
N ILE A 68 2.65 -9.86 -6.93
CA ILE A 68 2.72 -10.44 -5.57
C ILE A 68 2.02 -9.54 -4.55
N VAL A 69 1.22 -10.14 -3.67
CA VAL A 69 0.63 -9.44 -2.52
C VAL A 69 1.42 -9.78 -1.25
N LEU A 70 1.97 -8.75 -0.60
CA LEU A 70 2.79 -8.88 0.60
C LEU A 70 2.00 -8.45 1.83
N TYR A 71 1.59 -9.42 2.66
CA TYR A 71 0.87 -9.15 3.91
C TYR A 71 1.84 -8.93 5.07
N ALA A 72 1.87 -7.73 5.64
CA ALA A 72 2.63 -7.45 6.87
C ALA A 72 1.88 -7.95 8.11
N ASP A 73 2.22 -9.15 8.61
CA ASP A 73 1.69 -9.72 9.86
C ASP A 73 2.63 -9.36 11.02
N THR A 74 2.26 -8.35 11.80
CA THR A 74 3.07 -7.88 12.93
C THR A 74 2.93 -8.75 14.17
N ARG A 75 2.04 -9.74 14.15
CA ARG A 75 1.60 -10.53 15.31
C ARG A 75 0.91 -9.68 16.39
N GLN A 76 0.47 -8.47 16.06
CA GLN A 76 -0.22 -7.53 16.97
C GLN A 76 -1.61 -7.14 16.45
N GLU A 77 -2.08 -7.77 15.39
CA GLU A 77 -3.40 -7.60 14.80
C GLU A 77 -4.47 -8.21 15.71
N TYR A 78 -5.65 -7.57 15.74
CA TYR A 78 -6.82 -8.18 16.39
C TYR A 78 -7.19 -9.49 15.69
N PRO A 79 -7.48 -10.59 16.41
CA PRO A 79 -7.72 -11.89 15.79
C PRO A 79 -8.78 -11.90 14.67
N PRO A 80 -9.92 -11.18 14.77
CA PRO A 80 -10.88 -11.12 13.67
C PRO A 80 -10.34 -10.43 12.41
N LEU A 81 -9.51 -9.38 12.57
CA LEU A 81 -8.89 -8.67 11.46
C LEU A 81 -7.81 -9.53 10.80
N HIS A 82 -6.98 -10.21 11.60
CA HIS A 82 -5.99 -11.16 11.10
C HIS A 82 -6.65 -12.29 10.31
N THR A 83 -7.69 -12.90 10.85
CA THR A 83 -8.46 -13.96 10.18
C THR A 83 -9.01 -13.47 8.83
N THR A 84 -9.55 -12.25 8.80
CA THR A 84 -10.08 -11.67 7.57
C THR A 84 -8.99 -11.41 6.53
N ALA A 85 -7.83 -10.91 6.97
CA ALA A 85 -6.67 -10.70 6.09
C ALA A 85 -6.17 -12.02 5.50
N MET A 86 -6.02 -13.06 6.31
CA MET A 86 -5.61 -14.39 5.84
C MET A 86 -6.62 -15.01 4.88
N ARG A 87 -7.93 -14.80 5.08
CA ARG A 87 -8.96 -15.24 4.13
C ARG A 87 -8.83 -14.55 2.78
N LEU A 88 -8.50 -13.26 2.74
CA LEU A 88 -8.25 -12.56 1.47
C LEU A 88 -7.01 -13.12 0.78
N MET A 89 -5.92 -13.32 1.50
CA MET A 89 -4.69 -13.93 0.97
C MET A 89 -4.98 -15.31 0.35
N GLN A 90 -5.70 -16.17 1.06
CA GLN A 90 -6.09 -17.49 0.56
C GLN A 90 -6.95 -17.42 -0.72
N ARG A 91 -7.90 -16.47 -0.79
CA ARG A 91 -8.73 -16.27 -2.00
C ARG A 91 -7.91 -15.79 -3.20
N LEU A 92 -6.88 -14.98 -2.96
CA LEU A 92 -5.97 -14.51 -4.00
C LEU A 92 -5.13 -15.66 -4.54
N GLU A 93 -4.57 -16.48 -3.66
CA GLU A 93 -3.81 -17.69 -4.04
C GLU A 93 -4.66 -18.66 -4.87
N GLN A 94 -5.89 -18.95 -4.42
CA GLN A 94 -6.85 -19.80 -5.15
C GLN A 94 -7.17 -19.27 -6.54
N ALA A 95 -7.05 -17.96 -6.72
CA ALA A 95 -7.32 -17.30 -7.99
C ALA A 95 -6.02 -16.98 -8.77
N GLY A 96 -4.92 -17.65 -8.43
CA GLY A 96 -3.64 -17.62 -9.16
C GLY A 96 -2.78 -16.39 -8.92
N ILE A 97 -3.09 -15.58 -7.89
CA ILE A 97 -2.25 -14.43 -7.51
C ILE A 97 -1.23 -14.89 -6.47
N GLU A 98 0.04 -14.55 -6.67
CA GLU A 98 1.08 -14.87 -5.69
C GLU A 98 0.86 -14.06 -4.41
N THR A 99 0.94 -14.73 -3.26
CA THR A 99 0.84 -14.05 -1.97
C THR A 99 1.95 -14.51 -1.03
N ARG A 100 2.40 -13.61 -0.15
CA ARG A 100 3.42 -13.91 0.85
C ARG A 100 3.12 -13.18 2.15
N VAL A 101 3.16 -13.91 3.25
CA VAL A 101 3.09 -13.31 4.59
C VAL A 101 4.50 -12.89 5.00
N VAL A 102 4.60 -11.64 5.47
CA VAL A 102 5.84 -10.99 5.87
C VAL A 102 5.80 -10.80 7.38
N TRP A 103 6.73 -11.47 8.06
CA TRP A 103 6.87 -11.39 9.51
C TRP A 103 8.12 -10.61 9.90
N PRO A 104 8.10 -9.90 11.05
CA PRO A 104 9.32 -9.45 11.67
C PRO A 104 10.20 -10.62 12.13
N GLU A 105 11.51 -10.41 12.00
CA GLU A 105 12.54 -11.23 12.64
C GLU A 105 12.20 -11.48 14.11
N MET A 106 12.52 -12.68 14.60
CA MET A 106 12.17 -13.12 15.96
C MET A 106 12.56 -12.08 17.02
N ASP A 107 13.78 -11.55 16.89
CA ASP A 107 14.38 -10.56 17.78
C ASP A 107 13.72 -9.18 17.77
N ASN A 108 12.94 -8.88 16.74
CA ASN A 108 12.19 -7.64 16.57
C ASN A 108 10.71 -7.79 16.93
N ARG A 109 10.22 -9.02 17.17
CA ARG A 109 8.82 -9.26 17.54
C ARG A 109 8.48 -8.56 18.84
N PHE A 110 7.28 -8.00 18.91
CA PHE A 110 6.84 -7.08 19.96
C PHE A 110 7.17 -7.56 21.38
N TYR A 111 6.74 -8.78 21.74
CA TYR A 111 6.98 -9.33 23.08
C TYR A 111 8.44 -9.76 23.31
N VAL A 112 9.16 -10.22 22.28
CA VAL A 112 10.59 -10.56 22.41
C VAL A 112 11.40 -9.29 22.66
N TYR A 113 11.06 -8.21 21.96
CA TYR A 113 11.75 -6.92 22.08
C TYR A 113 11.48 -6.25 23.44
N ILE A 114 10.24 -6.33 23.95
CA ILE A 114 9.91 -5.75 25.26
C ILE A 114 10.36 -6.66 26.40
N LEU A 115 9.87 -7.89 26.46
CA LEU A 115 10.09 -8.79 27.61
C LEU A 115 11.48 -9.43 27.57
N GLY A 116 12.00 -9.73 26.37
CA GLY A 116 13.33 -10.34 26.21
C GLY A 116 14.47 -9.33 26.27
N LYS A 117 14.32 -8.16 25.63
CA LYS A 117 15.38 -7.13 25.58
C LYS A 117 15.20 -5.97 26.55
N GLY A 118 14.08 -5.91 27.28
CA GLY A 118 13.80 -4.88 28.29
C GLY A 118 13.49 -3.50 27.71
N VAL A 119 13.13 -3.40 26.42
CA VAL A 119 12.83 -2.11 25.79
C VAL A 119 11.44 -1.63 26.22
N PRO A 120 11.27 -0.34 26.57
CA PRO A 120 9.96 0.16 26.97
C PRO A 120 8.91 0.00 25.85
N PRO A 121 7.63 -0.25 26.20
CA PRO A 121 6.54 -0.28 25.25
C PRO A 121 6.49 0.98 24.38
N PRO A 122 6.06 0.87 23.11
CA PRO A 122 6.07 2.02 22.22
C PRO A 122 5.07 3.08 22.70
N SER A 123 5.45 4.34 22.50
CA SER A 123 4.61 5.50 22.83
C SER A 123 4.52 6.43 21.62
N ASN A 124 3.75 7.52 21.71
CA ASN A 124 3.68 8.49 20.62
C ASN A 124 5.02 9.18 20.31
N THR A 125 5.88 9.34 21.32
CA THR A 125 7.22 9.93 21.17
C THR A 125 8.31 8.88 20.92
N PHE A 126 8.05 7.62 21.26
CA PHE A 126 8.99 6.51 21.10
C PHE A 126 8.37 5.38 20.27
N ARG A 127 8.18 5.63 18.97
CA ARG A 127 7.50 4.72 18.01
C ARG A 127 8.45 3.73 17.33
N TRP A 128 9.14 2.90 18.11
CA TRP A 128 10.06 1.89 17.54
C TRP A 128 9.33 0.76 16.78
N CYS A 129 8.06 0.51 17.10
CA CYS A 129 7.31 -0.62 16.54
C CYS A 129 7.17 -0.50 15.02
N THR A 130 6.75 0.65 14.48
CA THR A 130 6.53 0.84 13.04
C THR A 130 7.77 0.49 12.21
N GLU A 131 8.94 0.99 12.61
CA GLU A 131 10.18 0.69 11.90
C GLU A 131 10.50 -0.81 11.97
N ARG A 132 10.57 -1.37 13.18
CA ARG A 132 11.07 -2.73 13.40
C ARG A 132 10.13 -3.82 12.93
N ILE A 133 8.82 -3.65 13.12
CA ILE A 133 7.85 -4.73 12.88
C ILE A 133 7.05 -4.56 11.60
N LYS A 134 7.10 -3.39 10.95
CA LYS A 134 6.46 -3.15 9.64
C LYS A 134 7.45 -2.81 8.54
N ILE A 135 8.28 -1.78 8.72
CA ILE A 135 9.11 -1.24 7.63
C ILE A 135 10.26 -2.19 7.30
N LEU A 136 11.07 -2.58 8.29
CA LEU A 136 12.21 -3.47 8.08
C LEU A 136 11.85 -4.81 7.43
N PRO A 137 10.85 -5.58 7.93
CA PRO A 137 10.52 -6.87 7.31
C PRO A 137 9.89 -6.70 5.92
N MET A 138 9.15 -5.61 5.67
CA MET A 138 8.63 -5.33 4.32
C MET A 138 9.75 -5.01 3.33
N ASN A 139 10.73 -4.20 3.73
CA ASN A 139 11.90 -3.91 2.89
C ASN A 139 12.67 -5.19 2.58
N ALA A 140 12.91 -6.05 3.57
CA ALA A 140 13.59 -7.32 3.37
C ALA A 140 12.83 -8.25 2.40
N ALA A 141 11.49 -8.30 2.50
CA ALA A 141 10.67 -9.07 1.56
C ALA A 141 10.73 -8.51 0.14
N LEU A 142 10.73 -7.18 -0.03
CA LEU A 142 10.88 -6.54 -1.34
C LEU A 142 12.27 -6.76 -1.93
N ASP A 143 13.32 -6.69 -1.12
CA ASP A 143 14.70 -6.98 -1.54
C ASP A 143 14.83 -8.43 -2.03
N GLN A 144 14.22 -9.40 -1.33
CA GLN A 144 14.17 -10.79 -1.77
C GLN A 144 13.45 -10.93 -3.12
N VAL A 145 12.26 -10.32 -3.26
CA VAL A 145 11.51 -10.39 -4.52
C VAL A 145 12.30 -9.75 -5.66
N ARG A 146 12.97 -8.61 -5.43
CA ARG A 146 13.86 -7.98 -6.41
C ARG A 146 15.03 -8.89 -6.80
N GLN A 147 15.66 -9.54 -5.83
CA GLN A 147 16.76 -10.48 -6.10
C GLN A 147 16.28 -11.66 -6.95
N ASP A 148 15.07 -12.16 -6.70
CA ASP A 148 14.48 -13.26 -7.47
C ASP A 148 14.20 -12.86 -8.93
N VAL A 149 13.70 -11.64 -9.17
CA VAL A 149 13.31 -11.20 -10.53
C VAL A 149 14.40 -10.44 -11.29
N GLY A 150 15.44 -9.95 -10.60
CA GLY A 150 16.56 -9.21 -11.19
C GLY A 150 16.25 -7.75 -11.58
N GLU A 151 14.99 -7.33 -11.48
CA GLU A 151 14.50 -6.00 -11.87
C GLU A 151 13.85 -5.26 -10.69
N LYS A 152 13.74 -3.94 -10.82
CA LYS A 152 13.11 -3.09 -9.80
C LYS A 152 11.59 -3.28 -9.82
N LEU A 153 10.96 -3.25 -8.64
CA LEU A 153 9.52 -3.48 -8.49
C LEU A 153 8.71 -2.18 -8.50
N LEU A 154 7.45 -2.25 -8.92
CA LEU A 154 6.43 -1.25 -8.56
C LEU A 154 5.73 -1.67 -7.26
N LEU A 155 5.97 -0.93 -6.18
CA LEU A 155 5.30 -1.13 -4.90
C LEU A 155 4.00 -0.33 -4.86
N ILE A 156 2.86 -1.01 -4.85
CA ILE A 156 1.54 -0.40 -4.76
C ILE A 156 1.10 -0.33 -3.30
N THR A 157 0.67 0.85 -2.85
CA THR A 157 0.28 1.12 -1.46
C THR A 157 -1.10 1.78 -1.37
N GLY A 158 -1.80 1.56 -0.26
CA GLY A 158 -3.11 2.15 0.00
C GLY A 158 -3.07 3.50 0.71
N VAL A 159 -2.09 4.36 0.40
CA VAL A 159 -2.01 5.70 0.97
C VAL A 159 -3.10 6.59 0.36
N ARG A 160 -3.71 7.45 1.20
CA ARG A 160 -4.86 8.27 0.82
C ARG A 160 -4.75 9.67 1.42
N LEU A 161 -5.17 10.69 0.67
CA LEU A 161 -5.35 12.04 1.19
C LEU A 161 -6.55 12.11 2.15
N GLY A 162 -6.47 12.98 3.16
CA GLY A 162 -7.48 13.13 4.19
C GLY A 162 -7.49 11.98 5.19
N GLU A 163 -6.41 11.21 5.31
CA GLU A 163 -6.27 10.20 6.37
C GLU A 163 -5.84 10.85 7.70
N SER A 164 -4.96 11.86 7.63
CA SER A 164 -4.72 12.82 8.72
C SER A 164 -4.02 14.05 8.17
N GLN A 165 -4.23 15.22 8.79
CA GLN A 165 -3.56 16.47 8.38
C GLN A 165 -2.03 16.33 8.30
N VAL A 166 -1.43 15.55 9.21
CA VAL A 166 0.02 15.29 9.24
C VAL A 166 0.46 14.39 8.07
N ARG A 167 -0.36 13.42 7.66
CA ARG A 167 -0.09 12.60 6.47
C ARG A 167 -0.22 13.42 5.19
N ASP A 168 -1.23 14.26 5.12
CA ASP A 168 -1.48 15.11 3.95
C ASP A 168 -0.33 16.10 3.72
N GLN A 169 0.21 16.69 4.80
CA GLN A 169 1.41 17.54 4.71
C GLN A 169 2.63 16.76 4.19
N ARG A 170 2.84 15.51 4.62
CA ARG A 170 3.97 14.69 4.11
C ARG A 170 3.80 14.29 2.65
N ILE A 171 2.58 13.99 2.23
CA ILE A 171 2.26 13.67 0.84
C ILE A 171 2.48 14.91 -0.04
N ALA A 172 2.08 16.09 0.43
CA ALA A 172 2.29 17.36 -0.29
C ALA A 172 3.77 17.80 -0.34
N LEU A 173 4.58 17.39 0.65
CA LEU A 173 6.01 17.73 0.76
C LEU A 173 6.94 16.70 0.12
N ALA A 174 6.43 15.63 -0.50
CA ALA A 174 7.23 14.62 -1.19
C ALA A 174 7.80 15.16 -2.52
N CYS A 175 8.59 16.22 -2.44
CA CYS A 175 9.39 16.74 -3.55
C CYS A 175 10.84 16.27 -3.35
N ASP A 176 11.38 15.52 -4.31
CA ASP A 176 12.82 15.26 -4.36
C ASP A 176 13.53 16.49 -4.95
N LYS A 177 14.63 16.90 -4.34
CA LYS A 177 15.47 18.02 -4.81
C LYS A 177 16.23 17.68 -6.10
N ASN A 178 16.31 16.40 -6.47
CA ASN A 178 17.18 15.94 -7.56
C ASN A 178 16.49 15.71 -8.91
N SER A 179 15.16 15.64 -8.99
CA SER A 179 14.46 15.34 -10.24
C SER A 179 13.63 16.49 -10.81
N GLY A 180 13.46 17.62 -10.11
CA GLY A 180 12.68 18.77 -10.62
C GLY A 180 11.18 18.49 -10.86
N GLU A 181 10.75 17.24 -10.76
CA GLU A 181 9.37 16.81 -10.79
C GLU A 181 8.82 16.83 -9.36
N CYS A 182 8.02 17.85 -9.06
CA CYS A 182 7.07 17.79 -7.96
C CYS A 182 5.98 16.77 -8.36
N GLY A 183 6.29 15.48 -8.24
CA GLY A 183 5.32 14.43 -8.43
C GLY A 183 4.18 14.60 -7.43
N GLN A 184 2.94 14.64 -7.91
CA GLN A 184 1.78 14.51 -7.03
C GLN A 184 2.06 13.28 -6.14
N GLY A 185 1.89 13.39 -4.82
CA GLY A 185 2.41 12.42 -3.84
C GLY A 185 1.92 10.97 -3.96
N TRP A 186 1.26 10.62 -5.07
CA TRP A 186 0.88 9.29 -5.50
C TRP A 186 2.06 8.45 -6.00
N PHE A 187 3.13 9.02 -6.58
CA PHE A 187 4.23 8.24 -7.18
C PHE A 187 5.56 8.75 -6.69
N GLN A 188 6.40 7.86 -6.19
CA GLN A 188 7.66 8.19 -5.53
C GLN A 188 8.78 7.34 -6.11
N VAL A 189 9.66 8.00 -6.84
CA VAL A 189 10.89 7.40 -7.35
C VAL A 189 11.92 7.37 -6.22
N ARG A 190 12.52 6.20 -6.02
CA ARG A 190 13.61 5.94 -5.09
C ARG A 190 14.92 5.71 -5.85
N PRO A 191 16.09 5.88 -5.20
CA PRO A 191 17.38 5.62 -5.82
C PRO A 191 17.44 4.22 -6.47
N PRO A 192 18.24 4.01 -7.52
CA PRO A 192 18.32 2.72 -8.23
C PRO A 192 18.65 1.51 -7.33
N ALA A 193 19.37 1.74 -6.23
CA ALA A 193 19.68 0.73 -5.22
C ALA A 193 18.45 0.24 -4.42
N SER A 194 17.34 0.99 -4.40
CA SER A 194 16.11 0.61 -3.66
C SER A 194 15.33 -0.47 -4.39
N ALA A 195 14.75 -1.43 -3.66
CA ALA A 195 14.00 -2.54 -4.25
C ALA A 195 12.85 -2.13 -5.18
N SER A 196 12.20 -1.01 -4.88
CA SER A 196 10.98 -0.59 -5.54
C SER A 196 10.84 0.92 -5.63
N ASP A 197 10.05 1.36 -6.59
CA ASP A 197 9.38 2.68 -6.57
C ASP A 197 7.96 2.51 -6.06
N THR A 198 7.35 3.56 -5.53
CA THR A 198 6.05 3.45 -4.86
C THR A 198 4.95 4.16 -5.64
N LEU A 199 3.79 3.51 -5.80
CA LEU A 199 2.56 4.10 -6.31
C LEU A 199 1.43 3.97 -5.28
N ALA A 200 0.61 5.01 -5.14
CA ALA A 200 -0.59 5.04 -4.32
C ALA A 200 -1.80 5.35 -5.21
N PRO A 201 -2.38 4.33 -5.88
CA PRO A 201 -3.44 4.55 -6.87
C PRO A 201 -4.71 5.08 -6.21
N LEU A 202 -4.95 4.74 -4.94
CA LEU A 202 -6.14 5.18 -4.21
C LEU A 202 -5.98 6.60 -3.64
N LEU A 203 -4.92 7.35 -3.94
CA LEU A 203 -4.59 8.61 -3.24
C LEU A 203 -5.78 9.56 -3.07
N HIS A 204 -6.61 9.71 -4.11
CA HIS A 204 -7.75 10.63 -4.15
C HIS A 204 -9.07 10.01 -3.70
N TRP A 205 -9.08 8.73 -3.31
CA TRP A 205 -10.28 8.10 -2.82
C TRP A 205 -10.70 8.73 -1.49
N ARG A 206 -12.00 8.82 -1.25
CA ARG A 206 -12.53 9.20 0.06
C ARG A 206 -12.77 7.95 0.89
N VAL A 207 -12.95 8.13 2.19
CA VAL A 207 -13.31 6.99 3.07
C VAL A 207 -14.60 6.33 2.60
N CYS A 208 -15.61 7.10 2.17
CA CYS A 208 -16.84 6.54 1.59
C CYS A 208 -16.56 5.69 0.35
N HIS A 209 -15.73 6.17 -0.60
CA HIS A 209 -15.38 5.41 -1.80
C HIS A 209 -14.69 4.08 -1.47
N VAL A 210 -13.85 4.05 -0.44
CA VAL A 210 -13.21 2.81 0.04
C VAL A 210 -14.26 1.82 0.56
N PHE A 211 -15.29 2.29 1.27
CA PHE A 211 -16.36 1.43 1.75
C PHE A 211 -17.30 1.02 0.62
N ASP A 212 -17.72 1.94 -0.25
CA ASP A 212 -18.57 1.68 -1.42
C ASP A 212 -17.92 0.68 -2.38
N TRP A 213 -16.59 0.61 -2.44
CA TRP A 213 -15.86 -0.39 -3.22
C TRP A 213 -15.82 -1.78 -2.56
N LEU A 214 -15.79 -1.82 -1.22
CA LEU A 214 -15.62 -3.07 -0.46
C LEU A 214 -16.93 -3.78 -0.13
N TYR A 215 -18.07 -3.09 -0.19
CA TYR A 215 -19.40 -3.55 0.23
C TYR A 215 -20.43 -3.33 -0.87
#